data_AF-W7TDZ4-F1
#
_entry.id   AF-W7TDZ4-F1
#
_cell.length_a   1.000
_cell.length_b   1.000
_cell.length_c   1.000
_cell.angle_alpha   90.00
_cell.angle_beta   90.00
_cell.angle_gamma   90.00
#
_symmetry.space_group_name_H-M   'P 1'
#
loop_
_entity.id
_entity.type
_entity.pdbx_description
1 polymer ?
#
loop_
_entity_poly.entity_id
_entity_poly.type
_entity_poly.pdbx_seq_one_letter_code
_entity_poly.pdbx_strand_id
1 'polypeptide(L)'
;MIKTLSMMFGEVGIIVNWWDVLVTVVFFSVVLLCWYQAMCSYFTQTSKDGQGPSQKQKAWFLSFFISCLSTPLGVYYLSRALSPEWDASEMLDTDAFSRSVLTLFWVYLIVDMAVGYFEYPGEFGLLSGWVHHIFYALFLGYAYMKGYSISFTHTLIMESSSIFLSGGRLFPRLRSDWAFGCLFLLFRVVYHLYLLLKLYSLPAPRGDLWPPVAGVWVLHLYWFRGWMQGMRRRAQQSKTGEASSSMASPCGDSRDPEGEPVKREKSA
;
A
#
# COMPACT_ATOMS: atom_id res chain seq x y z
N MET A 1 -18.73 -0.43 33.58
CA MET A 1 -17.92 -0.57 32.35
C MET A 1 -18.78 -0.72 31.09
N ILE A 2 -19.81 -1.59 31.09
CA ILE A 2 -20.72 -1.77 29.93
C ILE A 2 -21.53 -0.50 29.59
N LYS A 3 -22.03 0.24 30.59
CA LYS A 3 -22.74 1.52 30.38
C LYS A 3 -21.85 2.65 29.86
N THR A 4 -20.55 2.62 30.13
CA THR A 4 -19.60 3.65 29.69
C THR A 4 -19.22 3.47 28.22
N LEU A 5 -19.11 2.21 27.77
CA LEU A 5 -18.98 1.89 26.34
C LEU A 5 -20.23 2.27 25.54
N SER A 6 -21.43 2.07 26.11
CA SER A 6 -22.70 2.47 25.48
C SER A 6 -22.84 4.00 25.28
N MET A 7 -22.16 4.82 26.09
CA MET A 7 -22.17 6.29 25.93
C MET A 7 -21.12 6.80 24.94
N MET A 8 -20.03 6.07 24.70
CA MET A 8 -19.04 6.42 23.67
C MET A 8 -19.50 6.04 22.26
N PHE A 9 -20.38 5.05 22.14
CA PHE A 9 -20.93 4.56 20.86
C PHE A 9 -22.43 4.82 20.79
N GLY A 10 -22.83 6.10 20.95
CA GLY A 10 -24.24 6.54 20.98
C GLY A 10 -25.10 5.84 19.93
N GLU A 11 -26.30 5.42 20.36
CA GLU A 11 -27.34 4.67 19.64
C GLU A 11 -26.94 4.25 18.21
N VAL A 12 -26.03 3.27 18.13
CA VAL A 12 -25.65 2.67 16.86
C VAL A 12 -26.84 1.85 16.38
N GLY A 13 -27.65 2.42 15.49
CA GLY A 13 -28.89 1.84 14.96
C GLY A 13 -28.70 0.63 14.04
N ILE A 14 -27.52 0.01 14.01
CA ILE A 14 -27.27 -1.20 13.23
C ILE A 14 -27.08 -2.37 14.18
N ILE A 15 -28.01 -3.33 14.11
CA ILE A 15 -27.84 -4.63 14.74
C ILE A 15 -26.72 -5.34 14.00
N VAL A 16 -25.52 -5.35 14.59
CA VAL A 16 -24.38 -6.10 14.07
C VAL A 16 -24.61 -7.57 14.37
N ASN A 17 -24.75 -8.39 13.33
CA ASN A 17 -24.69 -9.84 13.48
C ASN A 17 -23.23 -10.28 13.67
N TRP A 18 -22.82 -10.43 14.93
CA TRP A 18 -21.46 -10.83 15.29
C TRP A 18 -21.06 -12.21 14.76
N TRP A 19 -22.04 -13.08 14.47
CA TRP A 19 -21.77 -14.35 13.83
C TRP A 19 -21.27 -14.16 12.39
N ASP A 20 -21.94 -13.31 11.62
CA ASP A 20 -21.53 -13.00 10.24
C ASP A 20 -20.16 -12.31 10.22
N VAL A 21 -19.90 -11.43 11.19
CA VAL A 21 -18.57 -10.81 11.38
C VAL A 21 -17.52 -11.88 11.62
N LEU A 22 -17.75 -12.80 12.57
CA LEU A 22 -16.80 -13.86 12.89
C LEU A 22 -16.52 -14.74 11.67
N VAL A 23 -17.57 -15.20 10.98
CA VAL A 23 -17.45 -16.07 9.79
C VAL A 23 -16.67 -15.36 8.68
N THR A 24 -16.99 -14.10 8.39
CA THR A 24 -16.28 -13.33 7.35
C THR A 24 -14.83 -13.03 7.74
N VAL A 25 -14.55 -12.73 9.01
CA VAL A 25 -13.19 -12.53 9.52
C VAL A 25 -12.36 -13.80 9.39
N VAL A 26 -12.89 -14.95 9.80
CA VAL A 26 -12.19 -16.24 9.67
C VAL A 26 -11.95 -16.57 8.20
N PHE A 27 -12.98 -16.44 7.36
CA PHE A 27 -12.86 -16.71 5.92
C PHE A 27 -11.76 -15.86 5.27
N PHE A 28 -11.77 -14.54 5.45
CA PHE A 28 -10.75 -13.68 4.87
C PHE A 28 -9.37 -13.91 5.46
N SER A 29 -9.26 -14.25 6.74
CA SER A 29 -7.98 -14.61 7.37
C SER A 29 -7.37 -15.83 6.69
N VAL A 30 -8.17 -16.88 6.45
CA VAL A 30 -7.74 -18.09 5.74
C VAL A 30 -7.30 -17.75 4.32
N VAL A 31 -8.09 -16.98 3.57
CA VAL A 31 -7.73 -16.57 2.19
C VAL A 31 -6.39 -15.83 2.15
N LEU A 32 -6.17 -14.88 3.06
CA LEU A 32 -4.94 -14.09 3.12
C LEU A 32 -3.73 -14.95 3.50
N LEU A 33 -3.87 -15.84 4.49
CA LEU A 33 -2.80 -16.76 4.89
C LEU A 33 -2.48 -17.78 3.80
N CYS A 34 -3.49 -18.30 3.10
CA CYS A 34 -3.30 -19.16 1.93
C CYS A 34 -2.53 -18.44 0.82
N TRP A 35 -2.89 -17.19 0.53
CA TRP A 35 -2.14 -16.37 -0.44
C TRP A 35 -0.69 -16.15 -0.01
N TYR A 36 -0.46 -15.77 1.25
CA TYR A 36 0.87 -15.57 1.79
C TYR A 36 1.73 -16.84 1.64
N GLN A 37 1.18 -18.00 2.00
CA GLN A 37 1.88 -19.28 1.87
C GLN A 37 2.14 -19.67 0.41
N ALA A 38 1.20 -19.36 -0.50
CA ALA A 38 1.38 -19.60 -1.93
C ALA A 38 2.54 -18.77 -2.48
N MET A 39 2.65 -17.50 -2.09
CA MET A 39 3.78 -16.63 -2.46
C MET A 39 5.10 -17.12 -1.87
N CYS A 40 5.13 -17.53 -0.61
CA CYS A 40 6.32 -18.16 -0.01
C CYS A 40 6.79 -19.38 -0.81
N SER A 41 5.85 -20.24 -1.19
CA SER A 41 6.12 -21.46 -1.97
C SER A 41 6.62 -21.12 -3.38
N TYR A 42 5.98 -20.17 -4.07
CA TYR A 42 6.38 -19.71 -5.40
C TYR A 42 7.82 -19.18 -5.42
N PHE A 43 8.17 -18.28 -4.49
CA PHE A 43 9.51 -17.71 -4.43
C PHE A 43 10.58 -18.76 -4.05
N THR A 44 10.23 -19.73 -3.21
CA THR A 44 11.14 -20.83 -2.86
C THR A 44 11.41 -21.73 -4.08
N GLN A 45 10.38 -22.06 -4.85
CA GLN A 45 10.51 -22.93 -6.03
C GLN A 45 11.23 -22.25 -7.21
N THR A 46 11.11 -20.93 -7.33
CA THR A 46 11.72 -20.16 -8.44
C THR A 46 13.11 -19.64 -8.13
N SER A 47 13.56 -19.74 -6.87
CA SER A 47 14.90 -19.37 -6.45
C SER A 47 15.93 -20.39 -6.95
N LYS A 48 16.96 -19.91 -7.65
CA LYS A 48 18.04 -20.77 -8.20
C LYS A 48 18.76 -21.59 -7.13
N ASP A 49 18.86 -21.03 -5.93
CA ASP A 49 19.61 -21.61 -4.82
C ASP A 49 18.69 -22.33 -3.83
N GLY A 50 17.39 -22.48 -4.17
CA GLY A 50 16.36 -23.01 -3.28
C GLY A 50 16.08 -22.15 -2.03
N GLN A 51 16.67 -20.95 -1.95
CA GLN A 51 16.45 -20.04 -0.85
C GLN A 51 15.05 -19.43 -0.95
N GLY A 52 14.31 -19.46 0.17
CA GLY A 52 12.99 -18.83 0.27
C GLY A 52 13.04 -17.29 0.12
N PRO A 53 11.88 -16.62 0.10
CA PRO A 53 11.83 -15.17 -0.03
C PRO A 53 12.48 -14.46 1.16
N SER A 54 13.18 -13.37 0.86
CA SER A 54 13.71 -12.46 1.88
C SER A 54 12.58 -11.84 2.73
N GLN A 55 12.89 -11.42 3.96
CA GLN A 55 11.93 -10.68 4.80
C GLN A 55 11.36 -9.46 4.06
N LYS A 56 12.20 -8.77 3.29
CA LYS A 56 11.79 -7.65 2.43
C LYS A 56 10.68 -8.05 1.46
N GLN A 57 10.79 -9.19 0.80
CA GLN A 57 9.75 -9.66 -0.13
C GLN A 57 8.49 -10.08 0.61
N LYS A 58 8.64 -10.82 1.71
CA LYS A 58 7.51 -11.26 2.55
C LYS A 58 6.61 -10.09 2.99
N ALA A 59 7.23 -8.97 3.37
CA ALA A 59 6.53 -7.75 3.76
C ALA A 59 5.62 -7.14 2.68
N TRP A 60 5.74 -7.56 1.41
CA TRP A 60 4.92 -7.03 0.30
C TRP A 60 3.89 -8.02 -0.24
N PHE A 61 3.86 -9.29 0.21
CA PHE A 61 2.96 -10.31 -0.34
C PHE A 61 1.48 -9.98 -0.15
N LEU A 62 1.07 -9.62 1.07
CA LEU A 62 -0.31 -9.28 1.39
C LEU A 62 -0.71 -7.93 0.80
N SER A 63 0.17 -6.93 0.92
CA SER A 63 -0.02 -5.61 0.30
C SER A 63 -0.26 -5.70 -1.21
N PHE A 64 0.52 -6.51 -1.93
CA PHE A 64 0.35 -6.70 -3.37
C PHE A 64 -1.00 -7.31 -3.72
N PHE A 65 -1.42 -8.36 -2.99
CA PHE A 65 -2.72 -9.01 -3.19
C PHE A 65 -3.88 -8.07 -2.97
N ILE A 66 -3.89 -7.38 -1.83
CA ILE A 66 -4.96 -6.46 -1.48
C ILE A 66 -5.00 -5.30 -2.45
N SER A 67 -3.86 -4.77 -2.90
CA SER A 67 -3.83 -3.70 -3.90
C SER A 67 -4.43 -4.13 -5.24
N CYS A 68 -4.12 -5.35 -5.68
CA CYS A 68 -4.67 -5.93 -6.91
C CYS A 68 -6.18 -6.20 -6.82
N LEU A 69 -6.70 -6.61 -5.66
CA LEU A 69 -8.13 -6.82 -5.45
C LEU A 69 -8.92 -5.51 -5.27
N SER A 70 -8.36 -4.57 -4.51
CA SER A 70 -9.03 -3.31 -4.18
C SER A 70 -9.09 -2.36 -5.37
N THR A 71 -8.08 -2.33 -6.24
CA THR A 71 -8.04 -1.37 -7.34
C THR A 71 -9.23 -1.50 -8.30
N PRO A 72 -9.61 -2.68 -8.83
CA PRO A 72 -10.80 -2.83 -9.67
C PRO A 72 -12.09 -2.40 -8.96
N LEU A 73 -12.23 -2.73 -7.68
CA LEU A 73 -13.36 -2.30 -6.86
C LEU A 73 -13.39 -0.77 -6.72
N GLY A 74 -12.23 -0.16 -6.48
CA GLY A 74 -12.06 1.28 -6.44
C GLY A 74 -12.43 1.96 -7.75
N VAL A 75 -12.10 1.35 -8.91
CA VAL A 75 -12.52 1.86 -10.23
C VAL A 75 -14.04 1.88 -10.35
N TYR A 76 -14.73 0.84 -9.88
CA TYR A 76 -16.20 0.80 -9.86
C TYR A 76 -16.82 1.91 -8.99
N TYR A 77 -16.31 2.13 -7.78
CA TYR A 77 -16.84 3.21 -6.92
C TYR A 77 -16.43 4.61 -7.41
N LEU A 78 -15.27 4.74 -8.05
CA LEU A 78 -14.87 5.98 -8.72
C LEU A 78 -15.82 6.31 -9.88
N SER A 79 -16.18 5.33 -10.72
CA SER A 79 -17.09 5.59 -11.84
C SER A 79 -18.48 6.03 -11.36
N ARG A 80 -18.95 5.48 -10.23
CA ARG A 80 -20.16 5.98 -9.56
C ARG A 80 -19.98 7.41 -9.07
N ALA A 81 -18.87 7.74 -8.40
CA ALA A 81 -18.60 9.07 -7.88
C ALA A 81 -18.47 10.17 -8.95
N LEU A 82 -18.17 9.77 -10.20
CA LEU A 82 -18.10 10.65 -11.36
C LEU A 82 -19.44 10.78 -12.10
N SER A 83 -20.47 10.02 -11.69
CA SER A 83 -21.82 10.15 -12.25
C SER A 83 -22.44 11.50 -11.85
N PRO A 84 -23.15 12.20 -12.75
CA PRO A 84 -23.89 13.42 -12.41
C PRO A 84 -24.95 13.22 -11.32
N GLU A 85 -25.43 11.99 -11.15
CA GLU A 85 -26.48 11.62 -10.20
C GLU A 85 -25.94 11.29 -8.81
N TRP A 86 -24.62 11.23 -8.63
CA TRP A 86 -24.02 10.81 -7.37
C TRP A 86 -24.23 11.83 -6.26
N ASP A 87 -24.79 11.39 -5.15
CA ASP A 87 -24.85 12.14 -3.91
C ASP A 87 -23.71 11.72 -2.97
N ALA A 88 -22.93 12.69 -2.49
CA ALA A 88 -21.89 12.45 -1.52
C ALA A 88 -22.41 11.88 -0.20
N SER A 89 -23.71 12.05 0.11
CA SER A 89 -24.33 11.45 1.28
C SER A 89 -24.33 9.91 1.23
N GLU A 90 -24.31 9.30 0.03
CA GLU A 90 -24.20 7.84 -0.18
C GLU A 90 -22.90 7.27 0.44
N MET A 91 -21.85 8.09 0.61
CA MET A 91 -20.62 7.65 1.28
C MET A 91 -20.88 7.21 2.73
N LEU A 92 -21.93 7.72 3.36
CA LEU A 92 -22.30 7.44 4.74
C LEU A 92 -23.33 6.32 4.86
N ASP A 93 -23.53 5.56 3.78
CA ASP A 93 -24.38 4.39 3.76
C ASP A 93 -23.57 3.09 3.79
N THR A 94 -24.30 1.98 3.89
CA THR A 94 -23.77 0.63 3.96
C THR A 94 -24.65 -0.34 3.19
N ASP A 95 -24.01 -1.31 2.57
CA ASP A 95 -24.65 -2.46 1.93
C ASP A 95 -23.81 -3.72 2.22
N ALA A 96 -24.37 -4.90 1.95
CA ALA A 96 -23.71 -6.16 2.25
C ALA A 96 -22.35 -6.32 1.53
N PHE A 97 -22.23 -5.81 0.31
CA PHE A 97 -21.02 -5.89 -0.48
C PHE A 97 -19.96 -4.92 0.06
N SER A 98 -20.29 -3.64 0.27
CA SER A 98 -19.34 -2.67 0.83
C SER A 98 -18.88 -3.07 2.23
N ARG A 99 -19.75 -3.64 3.08
CA ARG A 99 -19.35 -4.21 4.37
C ARG A 99 -18.36 -5.34 4.22
N SER A 100 -18.60 -6.26 3.29
CA SER A 100 -17.70 -7.40 3.05
C SER A 100 -16.31 -6.93 2.59
N VAL A 101 -16.25 -5.93 1.70
CA VAL A 101 -14.99 -5.34 1.23
C VAL A 101 -14.25 -4.60 2.35
N LEU A 102 -14.96 -3.83 3.18
CA LEU A 102 -14.39 -3.21 4.37
C LEU A 102 -13.82 -4.28 5.31
N THR A 103 -14.58 -5.33 5.62
CA THR A 103 -14.13 -6.43 6.49
C THR A 103 -12.88 -7.10 5.92
N LEU A 104 -12.82 -7.37 4.61
CA LEU A 104 -11.61 -7.93 3.98
C LEU A 104 -10.39 -7.06 4.24
N PHE A 105 -10.49 -5.75 4.02
CA PHE A 105 -9.37 -4.84 4.23
C PHE A 105 -9.01 -4.70 5.71
N TRP A 106 -10.01 -4.69 6.59
CA TRP A 106 -9.82 -4.66 8.03
C TRP A 106 -9.06 -5.89 8.54
N VAL A 107 -9.46 -7.07 8.08
CA VAL A 107 -8.78 -8.35 8.37
C VAL A 107 -7.37 -8.34 7.81
N TYR A 108 -7.17 -7.83 6.58
CA TYR A 108 -5.84 -7.65 6.01
C TYR A 108 -4.92 -6.86 6.95
N LEU A 109 -5.35 -5.72 7.48
CA LEU A 109 -4.51 -4.92 8.37
C LEU A 109 -4.06 -5.71 9.61
N ILE A 110 -4.98 -6.48 10.19
CA ILE A 110 -4.71 -7.31 11.39
C ILE A 110 -3.77 -8.46 11.04
N VAL A 111 -4.03 -9.17 9.94
CA VAL A 111 -3.20 -10.29 9.48
C VAL A 111 -1.81 -9.81 9.08
N ASP A 112 -1.68 -8.68 8.38
CA ASP A 112 -0.38 -8.11 7.98
C ASP A 112 0.46 -7.69 9.19
N MET A 113 -0.16 -7.10 10.22
CA MET A 113 0.52 -6.82 11.49
C MET A 113 0.96 -8.10 12.21
N ALA A 114 0.10 -9.12 12.27
CA ALA A 114 0.41 -10.38 12.93
C ALA A 114 1.55 -11.11 12.21
N VAL A 115 1.44 -11.30 10.89
CA VAL A 115 2.50 -11.90 10.07
C VAL A 115 3.77 -11.06 10.15
N GLY A 116 3.67 -9.73 10.10
CA GLY A 116 4.83 -8.84 10.17
C GLY A 116 5.58 -8.91 11.49
N TYR A 117 4.88 -9.11 12.61
CA TYR A 117 5.50 -9.36 13.91
C TYR A 117 6.34 -10.65 13.92
N PHE A 118 5.83 -11.73 13.32
CA PHE A 118 6.47 -13.05 13.39
C PHE A 118 7.49 -13.31 12.26
N GLU A 119 7.21 -12.87 11.03
CA GLU A 119 7.92 -13.30 9.82
C GLU A 119 8.90 -12.24 9.27
N TYR A 120 8.64 -10.95 9.51
CA TYR A 120 9.46 -9.85 8.99
C TYR A 120 9.52 -8.63 9.93
N PRO A 121 9.84 -8.82 11.24
CA PRO A 121 9.77 -7.74 12.23
C PRO A 121 10.69 -6.55 11.91
N GLY A 122 11.79 -6.79 11.19
CA GLY A 122 12.73 -5.73 10.77
C GLY A 122 12.23 -4.84 9.63
N GLU A 123 11.20 -5.27 8.90
CA GLU A 123 10.68 -4.56 7.73
C GLU A 123 9.37 -3.79 8.02
N PHE A 124 8.73 -4.06 9.17
CA PHE A 124 7.49 -3.39 9.57
C PHE A 124 7.78 -2.06 10.28
N GLY A 125 8.01 -1.01 9.50
CA GLY A 125 8.39 0.31 10.03
C GLY A 125 7.37 0.92 11.01
N LEU A 126 7.83 1.74 11.96
CA LEU A 126 6.98 2.33 13.01
C LEU A 126 5.81 3.15 12.44
N LEU A 127 6.10 4.11 11.55
CA LEU A 127 5.06 4.99 10.99
C LEU A 127 4.31 4.33 9.83
N SER A 128 5.03 3.73 8.87
CA SER A 128 4.45 3.14 7.66
C SER A 128 3.79 1.78 7.88
N GLY A 129 4.22 1.04 8.90
CA GLY A 129 3.64 -0.22 9.33
C GLY A 129 2.73 0.00 10.53
N TRP A 130 3.29 -0.01 11.75
CA TRP A 130 2.52 -0.07 13.00
C TRP A 130 1.47 1.03 13.16
N VAL A 131 1.88 2.30 13.21
CA VAL A 131 0.96 3.43 13.47
C VAL A 131 -0.11 3.51 12.39
N HIS A 132 0.28 3.37 11.12
CA HIS A 132 -0.66 3.36 10.00
C HIS A 132 -1.68 2.22 10.10
N HIS A 133 -1.24 0.98 10.28
CA HIS A 133 -2.14 -0.18 10.30
C HIS A 133 -3.06 -0.17 11.52
N ILE A 134 -2.56 0.21 12.70
CA ILE A 134 -3.39 0.35 13.92
C ILE A 134 -4.44 1.44 13.71
N PHE A 135 -4.03 2.62 13.21
CA PHE A 135 -4.97 3.71 12.96
C PHE A 135 -6.07 3.29 11.98
N TYR A 136 -5.71 2.69 10.85
CA TYR A 136 -6.70 2.23 9.87
C TYR A 136 -7.56 1.10 10.41
N ALA A 137 -7.02 0.16 11.18
CA ALA A 137 -7.82 -0.92 11.77
C ALA A 137 -8.88 -0.37 12.73
N LEU A 138 -8.53 0.62 13.55
CA LEU A 138 -9.49 1.30 14.44
C LEU A 138 -10.50 2.13 13.65
N PHE A 139 -10.04 2.86 12.63
CA PHE A 139 -10.91 3.68 11.77
C PHE A 139 -11.91 2.84 10.97
N LEU A 140 -11.49 1.70 10.41
CA LEU A 140 -12.38 0.78 9.70
C LEU A 140 -13.34 0.09 10.67
N GLY A 141 -12.89 -0.28 11.87
CA GLY A 141 -13.78 -0.76 12.93
C GLY A 141 -14.86 0.28 13.29
N TYR A 142 -14.48 1.55 13.43
CA TYR A 142 -15.43 2.65 13.65
C TYR A 142 -16.43 2.78 12.50
N ALA A 143 -15.95 2.85 11.26
CA ALA A 143 -16.80 2.95 10.07
C ALA A 143 -17.75 1.75 9.93
N TYR A 144 -17.28 0.54 10.27
CA TYR A 144 -18.11 -0.66 10.29
C TYR A 144 -19.27 -0.54 11.29
N MET A 145 -18.97 -0.12 12.52
CA MET A 145 -19.98 0.06 13.57
C MET A 145 -20.99 1.14 13.19
N LYS A 146 -20.55 2.24 12.57
CA LYS A 146 -21.44 3.32 12.12
C LYS A 146 -22.22 3.03 10.85
N GLY A 147 -21.86 1.97 10.11
CA GLY A 147 -22.46 1.67 8.81
C GLY A 147 -22.03 2.62 7.71
N TYR A 148 -20.75 3.01 7.71
CA TYR A 148 -20.15 3.90 6.70
C TYR A 148 -19.23 3.11 5.75
N SER A 149 -19.61 1.87 5.40
CA SER A 149 -18.74 1.00 4.62
C SER A 149 -18.51 1.49 3.19
N ILE A 150 -19.48 2.23 2.62
CA ILE A 150 -19.35 2.80 1.27
C ILE A 150 -18.27 3.91 1.26
N SER A 151 -18.11 4.68 2.34
CA SER A 151 -17.03 5.69 2.42
C SER A 151 -15.66 5.05 2.17
N PHE A 152 -15.42 3.87 2.75
CA PHE A 152 -14.19 3.13 2.58
C PHE A 152 -14.04 2.60 1.15
N THR A 153 -15.10 2.11 0.51
CA THR A 153 -14.99 1.57 -0.85
C THR A 153 -14.60 2.64 -1.87
N HIS A 154 -15.04 3.90 -1.69
CA HIS A 154 -14.56 5.03 -2.50
C HIS A 154 -13.06 5.26 -2.37
N THR A 155 -12.43 4.87 -1.26
CA THR A 155 -10.99 5.04 -1.03
C THR A 155 -10.12 3.98 -1.69
N LEU A 156 -10.69 2.84 -2.11
CA LEU A 156 -9.94 1.68 -2.61
C LEU A 156 -9.10 1.98 -3.86
N ILE A 157 -9.52 2.94 -4.69
CA ILE A 157 -8.75 3.33 -5.89
C ILE A 157 -7.36 3.88 -5.53
N MET A 158 -7.18 4.36 -4.30
CA MET A 158 -5.88 4.81 -3.79
C MET A 158 -4.84 3.69 -3.73
N GLU A 159 -5.26 2.43 -3.64
CA GLU A 159 -4.36 1.27 -3.66
C GLU A 159 -3.74 1.00 -5.04
N SER A 160 -4.23 1.65 -6.09
CA SER A 160 -3.63 1.54 -7.43
C SER A 160 -2.15 1.94 -7.46
N SER A 161 -1.74 2.95 -6.68
CA SER A 161 -0.32 3.27 -6.52
C SER A 161 0.44 2.12 -5.84
N SER A 162 -0.18 1.49 -4.83
CA SER A 162 0.42 0.41 -4.04
C SER A 162 0.74 -0.82 -4.90
N ILE A 163 -0.01 -1.08 -5.98
CA ILE A 163 0.32 -2.15 -6.96
C ILE A 163 1.74 -1.98 -7.51
N PHE A 164 2.11 -0.76 -7.94
CA PHE A 164 3.44 -0.51 -8.51
C PHE A 164 4.53 -0.55 -7.46
N LEU A 165 4.25 -0.10 -6.24
CA LEU A 165 5.21 -0.15 -5.14
C LEU A 165 5.48 -1.59 -4.70
N SER A 166 4.43 -2.33 -4.34
CA SER A 166 4.52 -3.71 -3.87
C SER A 166 4.97 -4.65 -4.99
N GLY A 167 4.40 -4.52 -6.19
CA GLY A 167 4.79 -5.27 -7.37
C GLY A 167 6.24 -5.03 -7.77
N GLY A 168 6.74 -3.79 -7.71
CA GLY A 168 8.14 -3.49 -7.98
C GLY A 168 9.12 -4.02 -6.93
N ARG A 169 8.64 -4.33 -5.72
CA ARG A 169 9.44 -4.97 -4.66
C ARG A 169 9.49 -6.49 -4.80
N LEU A 170 8.40 -7.09 -5.27
CA LEU A 170 8.32 -8.53 -5.53
C LEU A 170 8.99 -8.90 -6.85
N PHE A 171 8.74 -8.11 -7.89
CA PHE A 171 9.19 -8.34 -9.25
C PHE A 171 9.92 -7.08 -9.75
N PRO A 172 11.25 -7.00 -9.61
CA PRO A 172 12.01 -5.80 -9.97
C PRO A 172 11.79 -5.33 -11.42
N ARG A 173 11.45 -6.25 -12.33
CA ARG A 173 11.12 -5.94 -13.73
C ARG A 173 9.82 -5.14 -13.90
N LEU A 174 8.90 -5.20 -12.95
CA LEU A 174 7.63 -4.46 -12.95
C LEU A 174 7.75 -3.10 -12.25
N ARG A 175 8.93 -2.76 -11.71
CA ARG A 175 9.12 -1.53 -10.96
C ARG A 175 9.00 -0.30 -11.86
N SER A 176 8.06 0.58 -11.54
CA SER A 176 7.93 1.89 -12.16
C SER A 176 7.71 2.98 -11.10
N ASP A 177 8.78 3.71 -10.79
CA ASP A 177 8.73 4.79 -9.79
C ASP A 177 7.79 5.93 -10.25
N TRP A 178 7.69 6.19 -11.56
CA TRP A 178 6.80 7.21 -12.13
C TRP A 178 5.33 6.79 -12.08
N ALA A 179 5.01 5.54 -12.43
CA ALA A 179 3.63 5.06 -12.34
C ALA A 179 3.12 5.11 -10.89
N PHE A 180 3.96 4.67 -9.93
CA PHE A 180 3.68 4.84 -8.51
C PHE A 180 3.40 6.31 -8.15
N GLY A 181 4.32 7.22 -8.51
CA GLY A 181 4.21 8.63 -8.15
C GLY A 181 3.00 9.34 -8.75
N CYS A 182 2.71 9.10 -10.03
CA CYS A 182 1.57 9.70 -10.72
C CYS A 182 0.24 9.23 -10.12
N LEU A 183 0.09 7.92 -9.87
CA LEU A 183 -1.12 7.37 -9.25
C LEU A 183 -1.25 7.79 -7.79
N PHE A 184 -0.14 7.90 -7.05
CA PHE A 184 -0.16 8.43 -5.69
C PHE A 184 -0.66 9.88 -5.68
N LEU A 185 -0.11 10.74 -6.53
CA LEU A 185 -0.58 12.12 -6.63
C LEU A 185 -2.06 12.19 -7.03
N LEU A 186 -2.47 11.46 -8.07
CA LEU A 186 -3.83 11.50 -8.58
C LEU A 186 -4.84 11.00 -7.55
N PHE A 187 -4.62 9.82 -6.97
CA PHE A 187 -5.63 9.18 -6.12
C PHE A 187 -5.45 9.49 -4.64
N ARG A 188 -4.23 9.41 -4.10
CA ARG A 188 -3.97 9.61 -2.66
C ARG A 188 -3.92 11.07 -2.24
N VAL A 189 -3.65 11.98 -3.16
CA VAL A 189 -3.61 13.43 -2.87
C VAL A 189 -4.83 14.14 -3.46
N VAL A 190 -5.01 14.12 -4.78
CA VAL A 190 -6.06 14.92 -5.45
C VAL A 190 -7.45 14.35 -5.19
N TYR A 191 -7.69 13.09 -5.54
CA TYR A 191 -9.01 12.47 -5.34
C TYR A 191 -9.36 12.32 -3.85
N HIS A 192 -8.39 12.01 -2.99
CA HIS A 192 -8.64 11.99 -1.55
C HIS A 192 -9.05 13.36 -0.99
N LEU A 193 -8.45 14.47 -1.48
CA LEU A 193 -8.89 15.82 -1.13
C LEU A 193 -10.32 16.07 -1.62
N TYR A 194 -10.66 15.63 -2.84
CA TYR A 194 -12.03 15.73 -3.36
C TYR A 194 -13.04 15.03 -2.43
N LEU A 195 -12.78 13.78 -2.02
CA LEU A 195 -13.62 13.05 -1.08
C LEU A 195 -13.71 13.75 0.28
N LEU A 196 -12.60 14.27 0.80
CA LEU A 196 -12.56 15.01 2.05
C LEU A 196 -13.45 16.27 1.99
N LEU A 197 -13.38 17.04 0.91
CA LEU A 197 -14.20 18.24 0.73
C LEU A 197 -15.69 17.90 0.63
N LYS A 198 -16.03 16.81 -0.07
CA LYS A 198 -17.41 16.30 -0.13
C LYS A 198 -17.92 15.91 1.26
N LEU A 199 -17.12 15.16 2.02
CA LEU A 199 -17.46 14.74 3.37
C LEU A 199 -17.58 15.91 4.35
N TYR A 200 -16.69 16.90 4.25
CA TYR A 200 -16.74 18.14 5.05
C TYR A 200 -18.00 18.97 4.76
N SER A 201 -18.51 18.92 3.53
CA SER A 201 -19.72 19.65 3.14
C SER A 201 -21.03 19.00 3.62
N LEU A 202 -20.99 17.77 4.16
CA LEU A 202 -22.18 17.10 4.67
C LEU A 202 -22.60 17.66 6.04
N PRO A 203 -23.90 17.86 6.27
CA PRO A 203 -24.39 18.42 7.54
C PRO A 203 -24.12 17.48 8.72
N ALA A 204 -23.85 18.07 9.89
CA ALA A 204 -23.77 17.34 11.15
C ALA A 204 -25.14 16.71 11.50
N PRO A 205 -25.19 15.54 12.17
CA PRO A 205 -24.06 14.78 12.75
C PRO A 205 -23.39 13.79 11.78
N ARG A 206 -23.86 13.72 10.53
CA ARG A 206 -23.43 12.71 9.54
C ARG A 206 -22.02 12.93 8.99
N GLY A 207 -21.53 14.17 8.96
CA GLY A 207 -20.17 14.49 8.49
C GLY A 207 -19.02 14.16 9.46
N ASP A 208 -19.22 13.41 10.55
CA ASP A 208 -18.22 13.22 11.61
C ASP A 208 -16.95 12.45 11.20
N LEU A 209 -16.93 11.83 10.00
CA LEU A 209 -15.76 11.16 9.44
C LEU A 209 -14.69 12.13 8.88
N TRP A 210 -15.01 13.40 8.62
CA TRP A 210 -14.05 14.29 7.95
C TRP A 210 -12.74 14.49 8.75
N PRO A 211 -12.72 14.58 10.10
CA PRO A 211 -11.46 14.79 10.83
C PRO A 211 -10.44 13.66 10.68
N PRO A 212 -10.75 12.36 10.90
CA PRO A 212 -9.78 11.29 10.68
C PRO A 212 -9.37 11.19 9.20
N VAL A 213 -10.28 11.43 8.26
CA VAL A 213 -9.97 11.46 6.82
C VAL A 213 -8.97 12.57 6.48
N ALA A 214 -9.12 13.76 7.07
CA ALA A 214 -8.17 14.86 6.91
C ALA A 214 -6.78 14.50 7.47
N GLY A 215 -6.71 13.83 8.61
CA GLY A 215 -5.46 13.34 9.19
C GLY A 215 -4.72 12.38 8.26
N VAL A 216 -5.44 11.44 7.64
CA VAL A 216 -4.88 10.53 6.63
C VAL A 216 -4.39 11.29 5.40
N TRP A 217 -5.14 12.29 4.95
CA TRP A 217 -4.72 13.10 3.80
C TRP A 217 -3.40 13.84 4.06
N VAL A 218 -3.21 14.38 5.26
CA VAL A 218 -1.93 14.98 5.69
C VAL A 218 -0.80 13.95 5.69
N LEU A 219 -1.06 12.72 6.15
CA LEU A 219 -0.09 11.62 6.08
C LEU A 219 0.31 11.30 4.63
N HIS A 220 -0.64 11.29 3.69
CA HIS A 220 -0.34 11.11 2.27
C HIS A 220 0.52 12.24 1.71
N LEU A 221 0.27 13.50 2.08
CA LEU A 221 1.14 14.62 1.68
C LEU A 221 2.57 14.46 2.19
N TYR A 222 2.72 14.02 3.45
CA TYR A 222 4.03 13.73 4.04
C TYR A 222 4.79 12.66 3.24
N TRP A 223 4.13 11.55 2.89
CA TRP A 223 4.74 10.50 2.08
C TRP A 223 5.04 10.93 0.65
N PHE A 224 4.15 11.68 0.01
CA PHE A 224 4.37 12.19 -1.33
C PHE A 224 5.57 13.15 -1.38
N ARG A 225 5.71 14.02 -0.37
CA ARG A 225 6.91 14.85 -0.19
C ARG A 225 8.17 14.00 -0.08
N GLY A 226 8.15 12.94 0.73
CA GLY A 226 9.27 12.01 0.86
C GLY A 226 9.66 11.35 -0.48
N TRP A 227 8.67 10.92 -1.25
CA TRP A 227 8.90 10.36 -2.59
C TRP A 227 9.53 11.38 -3.55
N MET A 228 9.01 12.62 -3.61
CA MET A 228 9.56 13.68 -4.46
C MET A 228 11.03 13.99 -4.10
N GLN A 229 11.35 14.06 -2.81
CA GLN A 229 12.73 14.25 -2.35
C GLN A 229 13.63 13.08 -2.77
N GLY A 230 13.12 11.85 -2.66
CA GLY A 230 13.83 10.66 -3.14
C GLY A 230 14.13 10.70 -4.64
N MET A 231 13.16 11.12 -5.46
CA MET A 231 13.34 11.30 -6.90
C MET A 231 14.41 12.35 -7.22
N ARG A 232 14.36 13.51 -6.54
CA ARG A 232 15.36 14.59 -6.71
C ARG A 232 16.77 14.12 -6.36
N ARG A 233 16.94 13.39 -5.25
CA ARG A 233 18.25 12.84 -4.84
C ARG A 233 18.80 11.87 -5.88
N ARG A 234 17.98 10.95 -6.42
CA ARG A 234 18.40 10.02 -7.48
C ARG A 234 18.80 10.74 -8.77
N ALA A 235 18.05 11.77 -9.16
CA ALA A 235 18.37 12.58 -10.34
C ALA A 235 19.65 13.42 -10.17
N GLN A 236 19.99 13.83 -8.95
CA GLN A 236 21.27 14.49 -8.67
C GLN A 236 22.44 13.51 -8.75
N GLN A 237 22.28 12.31 -8.18
CA GLN A 237 23.29 11.26 -8.20
C GLN A 237 23.63 10.79 -9.62
N SER A 238 22.64 10.69 -10.52
CA SER A 238 22.89 10.32 -11.92
C SER A 238 23.76 11.37 -12.62
N LYS A 239 23.48 12.67 -12.42
CA LYS A 239 24.26 13.76 -13.00
C LYS A 239 25.71 13.81 -12.50
N THR A 240 25.92 13.59 -11.20
CA THR A 240 27.27 13.58 -10.62
C THR A 240 28.07 12.33 -11.00
N GLY A 241 27.41 11.17 -11.13
CA GLY A 241 28.07 9.92 -11.56
C GLY A 241 28.46 9.93 -13.04
N GLU A 242 27.65 10.56 -13.90
CA GLU A 242 28.01 10.81 -15.31
C GLU A 242 29.18 11.79 -15.41
N ALA A 243 29.20 12.85 -14.60
CA ALA A 243 30.30 13.81 -14.58
C ALA A 243 31.64 13.15 -14.16
N SER A 244 31.65 12.29 -13.13
CA SER A 244 32.88 11.60 -12.70
C SER A 244 33.36 10.52 -13.69
N SER A 245 32.44 9.87 -14.41
CA SER A 245 32.77 8.92 -15.48
C SER A 245 33.34 9.63 -16.71
N SER A 246 32.80 10.80 -17.06
CA SER A 246 33.26 11.59 -18.22
C SER A 246 34.63 12.26 -18.02
N MET A 247 35.04 12.52 -16.77
CA MET A 247 36.39 13.03 -16.45
C MET A 247 37.47 11.94 -16.38
N ALA A 248 37.09 10.65 -16.38
CA ALA A 248 38.03 9.52 -16.37
C ALA A 248 38.53 9.09 -17.76
N SER A 249 38.21 9.84 -18.82
CA SER A 249 38.86 9.75 -20.13
C SER A 249 38.97 11.15 -20.70
N PRO A 250 40.18 11.73 -20.79
CA PRO A 250 41.09 11.37 -21.88
C PRO A 250 42.60 11.48 -21.57
N CYS A 251 43.35 10.41 -21.81
CA CYS A 251 44.66 10.51 -22.47
C CYS A 251 45.01 9.14 -23.05
N GLY A 252 44.72 8.96 -24.33
CA GLY A 252 45.42 7.99 -25.16
C GLY A 252 46.36 8.76 -26.08
N ASP A 253 47.63 8.37 -26.13
CA ASP A 253 48.37 7.99 -27.35
C ASP A 253 49.87 7.90 -27.03
N SER A 254 50.46 6.72 -27.22
CA SER A 254 51.62 6.58 -28.10
C SER A 254 51.92 5.10 -28.36
N ARG A 255 51.86 4.78 -29.65
CA ARG A 255 52.31 3.57 -30.34
C ARG A 255 53.73 3.14 -29.91
N ASP A 256 53.98 1.84 -29.92
CA ASP A 256 55.03 1.28 -30.78
C ASP A 256 54.75 -0.22 -31.10
N PRO A 257 55.05 -0.68 -32.33
CA PRO A 257 55.02 -2.08 -32.75
C PRO A 257 56.41 -2.75 -32.60
N GLU A 258 56.49 -4.06 -32.90
CA GLU A 258 57.66 -4.97 -32.72
C GLU A 258 57.77 -5.52 -31.28
N GLY A 259 58.02 -6.79 -31.01
CA GLY A 259 58.38 -7.96 -31.80
C GLY A 259 58.91 -9.01 -30.81
N GLU A 260 58.61 -10.27 -31.13
CA GLU A 260 59.13 -11.53 -30.58
C GLU A 260 58.57 -12.21 -29.30
N PRO A 261 58.44 -13.56 -29.36
CA PRO A 261 57.98 -14.41 -28.26
C PRO A 261 59.14 -15.00 -27.45
N VAL A 262 59.02 -15.07 -26.12
CA VAL A 262 59.94 -15.84 -25.26
C VAL A 262 59.21 -16.89 -24.44
N LYS A 263 59.73 -18.11 -24.54
CA LYS A 263 59.35 -19.39 -23.91
C LYS A 263 59.62 -19.46 -22.40
N ARG A 264 58.84 -20.34 -21.73
CA ARG A 264 59.15 -21.17 -20.52
C ARG A 264 59.59 -20.37 -19.27
N GLU A 265 59.43 -20.78 -18.01
CA GLU A 265 59.44 -22.09 -17.37
C GLU A 265 58.88 -21.97 -15.92
N LYS A 266 58.83 -23.12 -15.23
CA LYS A 266 58.21 -23.44 -13.93
C LYS A 266 58.83 -22.75 -12.69
N SER A 267 58.03 -22.66 -11.61
CA SER A 267 58.33 -22.94 -10.17
C SER A 267 57.47 -22.00 -9.30
N ALA A 268 56.85 -22.37 -8.18
CA ALA A 268 56.77 -23.58 -7.37
C ALA A 268 55.39 -23.61 -6.69
#